data_AF-W8YAF6-F1
#
_entry.id   AF-W8YAF6-F1
#
_cell.length_a   1.000
_cell.length_b   1.000
_cell.length_c   1.000
_cell.angle_alpha   90.00
_cell.angle_beta   90.00
_cell.angle_gamma   90.00
#
_symmetry.space_group_name_H-M   'P 1'
#
loop_
_entity.id
_entity.type
_entity.pdbx_description
1 polymer ?
#
loop_
_entity_poly.entity_id
_entity_poly.type
_entity_poly.pdbx_seq_one_letter_code
_entity_poly.pdbx_strand_id
1 'polypeptide(L)'
;MIPHIETTVIYNYFVENWENAIVPTKNILRVISGDAREFYEKHTEENAQVPFFIHTATDELIYGKGNAVAQFFIWAFLGFIFFIGAASVLYFRMYNDLTTERQKYITITKLGLTESEMFRSATIQLGILFFVPYIVAGVHTLFAVKFLQSMFSFSLLKETCIVLTFFGIIEIIFFFLIRSLYINKLSQHIKI
;
A
#
# COMPACT_ATOMS: atom_id res chain seq x y z
N MET A 1 14.12 46.36 20.02
CA MET A 1 15.08 45.46 19.36
C MET A 1 15.38 44.36 20.38
N ILE A 2 14.92 43.13 20.13
CA ILE A 2 15.02 42.03 21.11
C ILE A 2 16.42 41.41 20.97
N PRO A 3 17.26 41.34 22.04
CA PRO A 3 18.70 41.10 21.91
C PRO A 3 19.14 39.67 21.57
N HIS A 4 18.20 38.77 21.22
CA HIS A 4 18.46 37.33 21.13
C HIS A 4 17.92 36.69 19.84
N ILE A 5 17.55 37.48 18.84
CA ILE A 5 17.12 36.95 17.54
C ILE A 5 18.30 37.03 16.59
N GLU A 6 19.02 35.92 16.42
CA GLU A 6 19.99 35.77 15.35
C GLU A 6 19.24 35.72 14.02
N THR A 7 19.55 36.65 13.12
CA THR A 7 18.93 36.71 11.79
C THR A 7 19.76 35.89 10.80
N THR A 8 19.21 34.80 10.29
CA THR A 8 19.80 34.03 9.18
C THR A 8 19.46 34.69 7.85
N VAL A 9 20.47 34.97 7.03
CA VAL A 9 20.27 35.45 5.65
C VAL A 9 20.31 34.25 4.71
N ILE A 10 19.25 34.07 3.91
CA ILE A 10 19.12 32.97 2.95
C ILE A 10 19.28 33.51 1.53
N TYR A 11 20.26 32.99 0.80
CA TYR A 11 20.46 33.29 -0.62
C TYR A 11 19.96 32.11 -1.46
N ASN A 12 19.04 32.39 -2.40
CA ASN A 12 18.48 31.38 -3.30
C ASN A 12 18.95 31.64 -4.73
N TYR A 13 19.43 30.59 -5.39
CA TYR A 13 19.85 30.64 -6.78
C TYR A 13 19.08 29.60 -7.60
N PHE A 14 18.45 30.04 -8.68
CA PHE A 14 17.82 29.12 -9.62
C PHE A 14 18.85 28.64 -10.63
N VAL A 15 19.00 27.31 -10.75
CA VAL A 15 19.90 26.67 -11.70
C VAL A 15 19.06 25.90 -12.71
N GLU A 16 19.20 26.24 -13.99
CA GLU A 16 18.56 25.48 -15.05
C GLU A 16 19.10 24.05 -15.10
N ASN A 17 18.23 23.08 -15.33
CA ASN A 17 18.58 21.66 -15.38
C ASN A 17 19.33 21.16 -14.12
N TRP A 18 19.02 21.73 -12.95
CA TRP A 18 19.67 21.39 -11.67
C TRP A 18 19.64 19.89 -11.35
N GLU A 19 18.66 19.14 -11.87
CA GLU A 19 18.58 17.67 -11.73
C GLU A 19 19.84 16.95 -12.25
N ASN A 20 20.52 17.53 -13.24
CA ASN A 20 21.74 16.98 -13.84
C ASN A 20 23.03 17.52 -13.19
N ALA A 21 22.93 18.44 -12.23
CA ALA A 21 24.07 19.10 -11.59
C ALA A 21 24.69 18.28 -10.45
N ILE A 22 24.51 16.95 -10.44
CA ILE A 22 24.93 16.07 -9.33
C ILE A 22 26.43 16.13 -9.06
N VAL A 23 27.25 16.06 -10.11
CA VAL A 23 28.71 16.06 -10.00
C VAL A 23 29.23 17.37 -9.41
N PRO A 24 28.92 18.56 -9.99
CA PRO A 24 29.39 19.82 -9.41
C PRO A 24 28.84 20.05 -8.00
N THR A 25 27.58 19.72 -7.76
CA THR A 25 26.95 19.84 -6.43
C THR A 25 27.66 19.00 -5.37
N LYS A 26 27.93 17.72 -5.66
CA LYS A 26 28.67 16.84 -4.74
C LYS A 26 30.09 17.34 -4.46
N ASN A 27 30.74 17.94 -5.44
CA ASN A 27 32.08 18.50 -5.26
C ASN A 27 32.05 19.72 -4.34
N ILE A 28 31.09 20.64 -4.53
CA ILE A 28 30.88 21.80 -3.66
C ILE A 28 30.58 21.35 -2.22
N LEU A 29 29.63 20.44 -2.05
CA LEU A 29 29.27 19.90 -0.74
C LEU A 29 30.48 19.24 -0.04
N ARG A 30 31.32 18.51 -0.79
CA ARG A 30 32.54 17.89 -0.25
C ARG A 30 33.52 18.95 0.26
N VAL A 31 33.81 19.99 -0.53
CA VAL A 31 34.71 21.07 -0.13
C VAL A 31 34.18 21.76 1.14
N ILE A 32 32.91 22.16 1.13
CA ILE A 32 32.28 22.85 2.27
C ILE A 32 32.26 21.97 3.51
N SER A 33 32.00 20.67 3.37
CA SER A 33 32.06 19.73 4.50
C SER A 33 33.47 19.61 5.08
N GLY A 34 34.50 19.74 4.23
CA GLY A 34 35.90 19.79 4.65
C GLY A 34 36.21 21.05 5.43
N ASP A 35 35.83 22.21 4.90
CA ASP A 35 36.02 23.51 5.53
C ASP A 35 35.26 23.60 6.86
N ALA A 36 34.03 23.09 6.90
CA ALA A 36 33.22 23.00 8.11
C ALA A 36 33.92 22.16 9.19
N ARG A 37 34.47 21.00 8.82
CA ARG A 37 35.21 20.15 9.75
C ARG A 37 36.46 20.85 10.29
N GLU A 38 37.23 21.51 9.42
CA GLU A 38 38.40 22.29 9.83
C GLU A 38 38.01 23.45 10.77
N PHE A 39 36.87 24.09 10.52
CA PHE A 39 36.32 25.12 11.39
C PHE A 39 36.04 24.57 12.80
N TYR A 40 35.34 23.44 12.90
CA TYR A 40 35.05 22.79 14.19
C TYR A 40 36.32 22.32 14.91
N GLU A 41 37.32 21.82 14.18
CA GLU A 41 38.60 21.43 14.78
C GLU A 41 39.35 22.62 15.39
N LYS A 42 39.20 23.82 14.81
CA LYS A 42 39.83 25.05 15.29
C LYS A 42 39.03 25.77 16.39
N HIS A 43 37.73 25.51 16.50
CA HIS A 43 36.85 26.17 17.47
C HIS A 43 36.32 25.15 18.48
N THR A 44 36.92 25.12 19.69
CA THR A 44 36.57 24.18 20.76
C THR A 44 35.34 24.61 21.58
N GLU A 45 34.64 25.66 21.15
CA GLU A 45 33.48 26.20 21.83
C GLU A 45 32.25 25.29 21.66
N GLU A 46 31.50 25.08 22.73
CA GLU A 46 30.35 24.16 22.78
C GLU A 46 29.22 24.54 21.79
N ASN A 47 29.16 25.80 21.38
CA ASN A 47 28.16 26.35 20.44
C ASN A 47 28.78 26.89 19.14
N ALA A 48 29.98 26.44 18.75
CA ALA A 48 30.58 26.86 17.48
C ALA A 48 29.62 26.52 16.33
N GLN A 49 29.22 27.53 15.55
CA GLN A 49 28.42 27.34 14.34
C GLN A 49 29.24 27.73 13.13
N VAL A 50 29.16 26.93 12.06
CA VAL A 50 29.81 27.30 10.80
C VAL A 50 29.15 28.55 10.23
N PRO A 51 29.93 29.45 9.59
CA PRO A 51 29.45 30.74 9.15
C PRO A 51 28.42 30.66 8.01
N PHE A 52 28.37 29.54 7.27
CA PHE A 52 27.38 29.32 6.23
C PHE A 52 27.13 27.83 5.99
N PHE A 53 25.95 27.53 5.47
CA PHE A 53 25.57 26.21 4.95
C PHE A 53 25.06 26.36 3.53
N ILE A 54 25.23 25.32 2.71
CA ILE A 54 24.65 25.26 1.36
C ILE A 54 23.72 24.05 1.29
N HIS A 55 22.48 24.33 0.87
CA HIS A 55 21.51 23.30 0.51
C HIS A 55 21.35 23.31 -1.00
N THR A 56 21.34 22.12 -1.58
CA THR A 56 21.20 21.95 -3.03
C THR A 56 20.05 21.02 -3.34
N ALA A 57 19.14 21.46 -4.21
CA ALA A 57 17.98 20.66 -4.61
C ALA A 57 18.40 19.30 -5.21
N THR A 58 19.53 19.23 -5.91
CA THR A 58 20.05 17.99 -6.52
C THR A 58 20.36 16.92 -5.48
N ASP A 59 21.01 17.32 -4.38
CA ASP A 59 21.36 16.40 -3.29
C ASP A 59 20.10 15.89 -2.60
N GLU A 60 19.17 16.80 -2.26
CA GLU A 60 17.87 16.45 -1.69
C GLU A 60 17.07 15.51 -2.59
N LEU A 61 17.07 15.73 -3.91
CA LEU A 61 16.42 14.85 -4.87
C LEU A 61 17.02 13.44 -4.87
N ILE A 62 18.34 13.29 -4.76
CA ILE A 62 19.00 11.98 -4.78
C ILE A 62 18.70 11.22 -3.49
N TYR A 63 18.86 11.87 -2.34
CA TYR A 63 18.50 11.29 -1.05
C TYR A 63 17.02 10.93 -1.00
N GLY A 64 16.15 11.83 -1.47
CA GLY A 64 14.71 11.63 -1.58
C GLY A 64 14.36 10.45 -2.50
N LYS A 65 14.97 10.36 -3.69
CA LYS A 65 14.78 9.23 -4.62
C LYS A 65 15.22 7.91 -3.99
N GLY A 66 16.39 7.86 -3.37
CA GLY A 66 16.90 6.65 -2.71
C GLY A 66 15.95 6.15 -1.62
N ASN A 67 15.50 7.07 -0.76
CA ASN A 67 14.54 6.76 0.30
C ASN A 67 13.19 6.31 -0.27
N ALA A 68 12.67 7.00 -1.29
CA ALA A 68 11.40 6.64 -1.92
C ALA A 68 11.43 5.24 -2.55
N VAL A 69 12.53 4.88 -3.24
CA VAL A 69 12.71 3.54 -3.82
C VAL A 69 12.76 2.47 -2.72
N ALA A 70 13.52 2.72 -1.64
CA ALA A 70 13.62 1.79 -0.53
C ALA A 70 12.27 1.60 0.18
N GLN A 71 11.56 2.70 0.46
CA GLN A 71 10.22 2.66 1.07
C GLN A 71 9.23 1.92 0.16
N PHE A 72 9.19 2.24 -1.13
CA PHE A 72 8.33 1.55 -2.08
C PHE A 72 8.59 0.04 -2.09
N PHE A 73 9.86 -0.37 -2.13
CA PHE A 73 10.24 -1.77 -2.09
C PHE A 73 9.76 -2.46 -0.81
N ILE A 74 10.01 -1.86 0.37
CA ILE A 74 9.61 -2.43 1.65
C ILE A 74 8.09 -2.61 1.72
N TRP A 75 7.32 -1.58 1.37
CA TRP A 75 5.86 -1.63 1.45
C TRP A 75 5.25 -2.58 0.42
N ALA A 76 5.79 -2.61 -0.81
CA ALA A 76 5.36 -3.55 -1.83
C ALA A 76 5.66 -5.00 -1.43
N PHE A 77 6.85 -5.27 -0.91
CA PHE A 77 7.26 -6.59 -0.45
C PHE A 77 6.45 -7.05 0.77
N LEU A 78 6.20 -6.14 1.71
CA LEU A 78 5.34 -6.41 2.86
C LEU A 78 3.91 -6.76 2.41
N GLY A 79 3.35 -6.00 1.46
CA GLY A 79 2.06 -6.30 0.84
C GLY A 79 2.04 -7.68 0.16
N PHE A 80 3.12 -8.05 -0.54
CA PHE A 80 3.25 -9.35 -1.19
C PHE A 80 3.28 -10.52 -0.18
N ILE A 81 4.01 -10.38 0.93
CA ILE A 81 4.02 -11.39 2.00
C ILE A 81 2.62 -11.56 2.60
N PHE A 82 1.94 -10.46 2.91
CA PHE A 82 0.57 -10.52 3.41
C PHE A 82 -0.40 -11.16 2.41
N PHE A 83 -0.21 -10.90 1.11
CA PHE A 83 -1.02 -11.51 0.06
C PHE A 83 -0.84 -13.03 0.01
N ILE A 84 0.40 -13.53 0.10
CA ILE A 84 0.68 -14.97 0.20
C ILE A 84 0.05 -15.56 1.47
N GLY A 85 0.18 -14.88 2.60
CA GLY A 85 -0.42 -15.30 3.87
C GLY A 85 -1.95 -15.41 3.78
N ALA A 86 -2.60 -14.38 3.23
CA ALA A 86 -4.04 -14.38 2.99
C ALA A 86 -4.47 -15.49 2.03
N ALA A 87 -3.73 -15.69 0.94
CA ALA A 87 -3.99 -16.77 -0.03
C ALA A 87 -3.86 -18.16 0.61
N SER A 88 -2.87 -18.36 1.47
CA SER A 88 -2.67 -19.62 2.21
C SER A 88 -3.82 -19.90 3.18
N VAL A 89 -4.25 -18.89 3.94
CA VAL A 89 -5.42 -19.00 4.84
C VAL A 89 -6.69 -19.31 4.05
N LEU A 90 -6.91 -18.64 2.92
CA LEU A 90 -8.06 -18.89 2.05
C LEU A 90 -8.03 -20.32 1.49
N TYR A 91 -6.87 -20.80 1.05
CA TYR A 91 -6.69 -22.16 0.55
C TYR A 91 -7.04 -23.20 1.63
N PHE A 92 -6.51 -23.03 2.85
CA PHE A 92 -6.78 -23.95 3.96
C PHE A 92 -8.27 -23.93 4.33
N ARG A 93 -8.89 -22.75 4.40
CA ARG A 93 -10.33 -22.62 4.64
C ARG A 93 -11.14 -23.34 3.56
N MET A 94 -10.87 -23.07 2.28
CA MET A 94 -11.57 -23.72 1.17
C MET A 94 -11.43 -25.26 1.20
N TYR A 95 -10.24 -25.77 1.52
CA TYR A 95 -10.00 -27.21 1.62
C TYR A 95 -10.81 -27.87 2.75
N ASN A 96 -10.84 -27.26 3.93
CA ASN A 96 -11.62 -27.77 5.06
C ASN A 96 -13.14 -27.62 4.85
N ASP A 97 -13.57 -26.50 4.27
CA ASP A 97 -14.98 -26.22 4.02
C ASP A 97 -15.55 -27.19 2.96
N LEU A 98 -14.78 -27.54 1.92
CA LEU A 98 -15.23 -28.48 0.88
C LEU A 98 -15.61 -29.87 1.43
N THR A 99 -14.86 -30.38 2.40
CA THR A 99 -15.13 -31.70 3.00
C THR A 99 -16.38 -31.66 3.89
N THR A 100 -16.53 -30.59 4.67
CA THR A 100 -17.66 -30.39 5.59
C THR A 100 -18.96 -30.09 4.85
N GLU A 101 -18.90 -29.22 3.84
CA GLU A 101 -20.07 -28.81 3.05
C GLU A 101 -20.60 -29.98 2.21
N ARG A 102 -19.74 -30.84 1.66
CA ARG A 102 -20.18 -32.05 0.94
C ARG A 102 -21.11 -32.94 1.78
N GLN A 103 -20.76 -33.17 3.04
CA GLN A 103 -21.56 -34.03 3.94
C GLN A 103 -22.89 -33.37 4.32
N LYS A 104 -22.89 -32.04 4.51
CA LYS A 104 -24.09 -31.24 4.74
C LYS A 104 -25.07 -31.32 3.58
N TYR A 105 -24.61 -31.12 2.35
CA TYR A 105 -25.48 -31.15 1.19
C TYR A 105 -26.09 -32.54 0.95
N ILE A 106 -25.32 -33.63 1.11
CA ILE A 106 -25.87 -35.00 1.06
C ILE A 106 -26.99 -35.21 2.08
N THR A 107 -26.86 -34.63 3.27
CA THR A 107 -27.86 -34.74 4.34
C THR A 107 -29.11 -33.91 4.03
N ILE A 108 -28.93 -32.71 3.47
CA ILE A 108 -30.01 -31.78 3.16
C ILE A 108 -30.84 -32.25 1.96
N THR A 109 -30.24 -32.86 0.94
CA THR A 109 -30.98 -33.47 -0.17
C THR A 109 -31.90 -34.61 0.30
N LYS A 110 -31.50 -35.36 1.33
CA LYS A 110 -32.35 -36.39 1.96
C LYS A 110 -33.57 -35.82 2.70
N LEU A 111 -33.59 -34.51 2.97
CA LEU A 111 -34.71 -33.81 3.63
C LEU A 111 -35.70 -33.17 2.64
N GLY A 112 -35.52 -33.38 1.32
CA GLY A 112 -36.49 -32.98 0.30
C GLY A 112 -36.30 -31.58 -0.30
N LEU A 113 -35.14 -30.95 -0.10
CA LEU A 113 -34.81 -29.66 -0.74
C LEU A 113 -34.62 -29.81 -2.25
N THR A 114 -35.19 -28.88 -3.02
CA THR A 114 -35.04 -28.90 -4.49
C THR A 114 -33.66 -28.38 -4.91
N GLU A 115 -33.16 -28.80 -6.08
CA GLU A 115 -31.88 -28.30 -6.61
C GLU A 115 -31.85 -26.78 -6.75
N SER A 116 -32.99 -26.15 -7.07
CA SER A 116 -33.07 -24.70 -7.26
C SER A 116 -32.87 -23.93 -5.94
N GLU A 117 -33.47 -24.42 -4.86
CA GLU A 117 -33.35 -23.82 -3.52
C GLU A 117 -31.92 -23.99 -3.00
N MET A 118 -31.34 -25.16 -3.26
CA MET A 118 -29.96 -25.48 -2.94
C MET A 118 -28.97 -24.54 -3.65
N PHE A 119 -29.13 -24.35 -4.97
CA PHE A 119 -28.27 -23.44 -5.75
C PHE A 119 -28.43 -21.97 -5.33
N ARG A 120 -29.65 -21.55 -4.99
CA ARG A 120 -29.92 -20.21 -4.46
C ARG A 120 -29.21 -19.99 -3.13
N SER A 121 -29.33 -20.94 -2.20
CA SER A 121 -28.68 -20.88 -0.89
C SER A 121 -27.15 -20.80 -1.03
N ALA A 122 -26.56 -21.69 -1.84
CA ALA A 122 -25.13 -21.69 -2.12
C ALA A 122 -24.65 -20.35 -2.72
N THR A 123 -25.41 -19.79 -3.67
CA THR A 123 -25.08 -18.50 -4.30
C THR A 123 -25.07 -17.36 -3.29
N ILE A 124 -26.05 -17.31 -2.36
CA ILE A 124 -26.11 -16.26 -1.32
C ILE A 124 -24.93 -16.39 -0.35
N GLN A 125 -24.60 -17.61 0.09
CA GLN A 125 -23.47 -17.85 0.98
C GLN A 125 -22.13 -17.46 0.34
N LEU A 126 -21.91 -17.84 -0.91
CA LEU A 126 -20.74 -17.41 -1.68
C LEU A 126 -20.73 -15.88 -1.86
N GLY A 127 -21.89 -15.27 -2.15
CA GLY A 127 -22.00 -13.82 -2.33
C GLY A 127 -21.58 -13.06 -1.06
N ILE A 128 -22.05 -13.51 0.10
CA ILE A 128 -21.66 -12.94 1.39
C ILE A 128 -20.15 -13.11 1.61
N LEU A 129 -19.61 -14.30 1.31
CA LEU A 129 -18.19 -14.63 1.53
C LEU A 129 -17.23 -13.75 0.71
N PHE A 130 -17.60 -13.37 -0.51
CA PHE A 130 -16.79 -12.53 -1.40
C PHE A 130 -17.04 -11.02 -1.16
N PHE A 131 -18.31 -10.59 -1.22
CA PHE A 131 -18.62 -9.16 -1.27
C PHE A 131 -18.57 -8.47 0.10
N VAL A 132 -18.87 -9.14 1.21
CA VAL A 132 -18.82 -8.49 2.54
C VAL A 132 -17.39 -8.08 2.91
N PRO A 133 -16.37 -8.97 2.84
CA PRO A 133 -14.99 -8.57 3.09
C PRO A 133 -14.52 -7.43 2.15
N TYR A 134 -14.89 -7.49 0.88
CA TYR A 134 -14.53 -6.43 -0.09
C TYR A 134 -15.13 -5.07 0.29
N ILE A 135 -16.41 -5.02 0.67
CA ILE A 135 -17.06 -3.77 1.11
C ILE A 135 -16.39 -3.23 2.37
N VAL A 136 -16.14 -4.08 3.37
CA VAL A 136 -15.49 -3.69 4.62
C VAL A 136 -14.07 -3.15 4.35
N ALA A 137 -13.30 -3.81 3.49
CA ALA A 137 -11.99 -3.36 3.06
C ALA A 137 -12.06 -2.01 2.32
N GLY A 138 -13.06 -1.81 1.46
CA GLY A 138 -13.31 -0.54 0.78
C GLY A 138 -13.60 0.60 1.75
N VAL A 139 -14.48 0.39 2.74
CA VAL A 139 -14.79 1.38 3.78
C VAL A 139 -13.54 1.73 4.59
N HIS A 140 -12.77 0.72 5.01
CA HIS A 140 -11.53 0.93 5.76
C HIS A 140 -10.50 1.72 4.93
N THR A 141 -10.36 1.40 3.64
CA THR A 141 -9.46 2.10 2.72
C THR A 141 -9.86 3.56 2.55
N LEU A 142 -11.14 3.85 2.37
CA LEU A 142 -11.64 5.22 2.25
C LEU A 142 -11.39 6.04 3.53
N PHE A 143 -11.55 5.43 4.70
CA PHE A 143 -11.24 6.07 5.97
C PHE A 143 -9.74 6.39 6.09
N ALA A 144 -8.86 5.42 5.80
CA ALA A 144 -7.41 5.59 5.85
C ALA A 144 -6.93 6.66 4.86
N VAL A 145 -7.46 6.67 3.63
CA VAL A 145 -7.11 7.67 2.61
C VAL A 145 -7.58 9.06 3.02
N LYS A 146 -8.78 9.21 3.60
CA LYS A 146 -9.22 10.50 4.12
C LYS A 146 -8.30 11.03 5.23
N PHE A 147 -7.89 10.15 6.14
CA PHE A 147 -6.93 10.51 7.18
C PHE A 147 -5.59 10.94 6.57
N LEU A 148 -5.08 10.21 5.58
CA LEU A 148 -3.84 10.56 4.89
C LEU A 148 -3.93 11.90 4.14
N GLN A 149 -5.04 12.15 3.44
CA GLN A 149 -5.32 13.44 2.80
C GLN A 149 -5.42 14.61 3.79
N SER A 150 -5.77 14.34 5.05
CA SER A 150 -5.71 15.38 6.10
C SER A 150 -4.28 15.80 6.44
N MET A 151 -3.30 14.93 6.21
CA MET A 151 -1.88 15.21 6.49
C MET A 151 -1.15 15.83 5.29
N PHE A 152 -1.68 15.65 4.07
CA PHE A 152 -1.04 16.10 2.85
C PHE A 152 -1.98 16.94 1.98
N SER A 153 -1.48 18.02 1.36
CA SER A 153 -2.29 18.92 0.52
C SER A 153 -2.59 18.38 -0.88
N PHE A 154 -2.80 17.07 -1.05
CA PHE A 154 -3.18 16.45 -2.33
C PHE A 154 -4.31 15.44 -2.16
N SER A 155 -5.14 15.30 -3.20
CA SER A 155 -6.22 14.31 -3.24
C SER A 155 -5.70 12.98 -3.78
N LEU A 156 -6.12 11.90 -3.14
CA LEU A 156 -5.87 10.50 -3.51
C LEU A 156 -7.16 9.77 -3.92
N LEU A 157 -8.27 10.50 -4.04
CA LEU A 157 -9.58 9.89 -4.24
C LEU A 157 -9.66 9.19 -5.60
N LYS A 158 -9.07 9.81 -6.63
CA LYS A 158 -9.04 9.25 -7.99
C LYS A 158 -8.28 7.92 -8.02
N GLU A 159 -7.09 7.90 -7.45
CA GLU A 159 -6.21 6.72 -7.38
C GLU A 159 -6.90 5.61 -6.59
N THR A 160 -7.53 5.95 -5.46
CA THR A 160 -8.28 5.00 -4.64
C THR A 160 -9.46 4.40 -5.40
N CYS A 161 -10.24 5.22 -6.12
CA CYS A 161 -11.37 4.74 -6.92
C CYS A 161 -10.91 3.81 -8.06
N ILE A 162 -9.78 4.11 -8.71
CA ILE A 162 -9.21 3.26 -9.76
C ILE A 162 -8.84 1.89 -9.18
N VAL A 163 -8.12 1.87 -8.05
CA VAL A 163 -7.69 0.62 -7.39
C VAL A 163 -8.90 -0.19 -6.94
N LEU A 164 -9.86 0.41 -6.23
CA LEU A 164 -11.07 -0.30 -5.81
C LEU A 164 -11.84 -0.84 -7.00
N THR A 165 -12.04 -0.05 -8.06
CA THR A 165 -12.76 -0.53 -9.25
C THR A 165 -12.06 -1.73 -9.89
N PHE A 166 -10.73 -1.67 -10.02
CA PHE A 166 -9.95 -2.77 -10.59
C PHE A 166 -10.05 -4.05 -9.75
N PHE A 167 -9.88 -3.96 -8.43
CA PHE A 167 -10.06 -5.10 -7.53
C PHE A 167 -11.51 -5.61 -7.52
N GLY A 168 -12.51 -4.72 -7.60
CA GLY A 168 -13.92 -5.09 -7.68
C GLY A 168 -14.26 -5.86 -8.96
N ILE A 169 -13.68 -5.50 -10.11
CA ILE A 169 -13.84 -6.27 -11.35
C ILE A 169 -13.26 -7.67 -11.18
N ILE A 170 -12.05 -7.78 -10.62
CA ILE A 170 -11.41 -9.07 -10.34
C ILE A 170 -12.28 -9.91 -9.41
N GLU A 171 -12.79 -9.32 -8.33
CA GLU A 171 -13.65 -9.97 -7.35
C GLU A 171 -14.93 -10.53 -8.00
N ILE A 172 -15.57 -9.75 -8.87
CA ILE A 172 -16.78 -10.16 -9.60
C ILE A 172 -16.48 -11.35 -10.52
N ILE A 173 -15.37 -11.31 -11.26
CA ILE A 173 -14.96 -12.40 -12.16
C ILE A 173 -14.73 -13.69 -11.34
N PHE A 174 -14.00 -13.60 -10.22
CA PHE A 174 -13.75 -14.74 -9.35
C PHE A 174 -15.04 -15.30 -8.73
N PHE A 175 -15.96 -14.43 -8.30
CA PHE A 175 -17.25 -14.85 -7.77
C PHE A 175 -18.02 -15.71 -8.79
N PHE A 176 -18.11 -15.27 -10.05
CA PHE A 176 -18.81 -16.05 -11.09
C PHE A 176 -18.11 -17.36 -11.41
N LEU A 177 -16.77 -17.36 -11.45
CA LEU A 177 -15.98 -18.57 -11.69
C LEU A 177 -16.20 -19.61 -10.57
N ILE A 178 -16.02 -19.21 -9.32
CA ILE A 178 -16.15 -20.11 -8.17
C ILE A 178 -17.60 -20.58 -8.02
N ARG A 179 -18.58 -19.70 -8.22
CA ARG A 179 -20.00 -20.07 -8.23
C ARG A 179 -20.26 -21.15 -9.28
N SER A 180 -19.80 -20.96 -10.52
CA SER A 180 -19.99 -21.94 -11.60
C SER A 180 -19.40 -23.30 -11.24
N LEU A 181 -18.15 -23.33 -10.75
CA LEU A 181 -17.49 -24.56 -10.32
C LEU A 181 -18.24 -25.25 -9.16
N TYR A 182 -18.71 -24.47 -8.19
CA TYR A 182 -19.43 -24.99 -7.03
C TYR A 182 -20.75 -25.63 -7.43
N ILE A 183 -21.58 -24.93 -8.21
CA ILE A 183 -22.88 -25.43 -8.69
C ILE A 183 -22.72 -26.68 -9.56
N ASN A 184 -21.72 -26.70 -10.44
CA ASN A 184 -21.43 -27.87 -11.28
C ASN A 184 -21.05 -29.11 -10.46
N LYS A 185 -20.19 -28.95 -9.45
CA LYS A 185 -19.83 -30.05 -8.53
C LYS A 185 -21.04 -30.55 -7.73
N LEU A 186 -21.93 -29.65 -7.34
CA LEU A 186 -23.12 -29.97 -6.56
C LEU A 186 -24.13 -30.79 -7.38
N SER A 187 -24.35 -30.41 -8.64
CA SER A 187 -25.24 -31.14 -9.56
C SER A 187 -24.75 -32.56 -9.86
N GLN A 188 -23.44 -32.78 -9.96
CA GLN A 188 -22.89 -34.13 -10.22
C GLN A 188 -23.13 -35.12 -9.07
N HIS A 189 -23.27 -34.66 -7.84
CA HIS A 189 -23.46 -35.53 -6.68
C HIS A 189 -24.94 -35.87 -6.38
N ILE A 190 -25.90 -35.18 -7.00
CA ILE A 190 -27.34 -35.41 -6.80
C ILE A 190 -27.91 -36.39 -7.82
N LYS A 191 -27.25 -36.59 -8.96
CA LYS A 191 -27.65 -37.54 -10.01
C LYS A 191 -27.26 -39.01 -9.73
N ILE A 192 -26.85 -39.36 -8.51
CA ILE A 192 -26.54 -40.74 -8.08
C ILE A 192 -27.64 -41.19 -7.11
#